data_AF-A0A6B2LIN5-F1
#
_entry.id   AF-A0A6B2LIN5-F1
#
_cell.length_a   1.000
_cell.length_b   1.000
_cell.length_c   1.000
_cell.angle_alpha   90.00
_cell.angle_beta   90.00
_cell.angle_gamma   90.00
#
_symmetry.space_group_name_H-M   'P 1'
#
loop_
_entity.id
_entity.type
_entity.pdbx_description
1 polymer ?
#
loop_
_entity_poly.entity_id
_entity_poly.type
_entity_poly.pdbx_seq_one_letter_code
_entity_poly.pdbx_strand_id
1 'polypeptide(L)'
;MNLMGCNIGDGGSRLISTFLKTNSTLTTLSLSANKIGDIGVSYISEALKINSTISTILLTTNSQITTNGVRSILEALQFNTTLTELQLTFYETTYLSSIWHCLSSNKIAYKYRHWPKSHKLFSKKEQKIFEELMLIFIQYSIPRDLSVYFITVLFQFSISFQLN
;
A
#
# COMPACT_ATOMS: atom_id res chain seq x y z
N MET A 1 15.15 1.28 -2.01
CA MET A 1 16.02 1.05 -3.19
C MET A 1 15.73 2.12 -4.21
N ASN A 2 16.75 2.86 -4.67
CA ASN A 2 16.60 3.89 -5.68
C ASN A 2 17.27 3.44 -6.98
N LEU A 3 16.48 3.29 -8.04
CA LEU A 3 16.94 2.90 -9.38
C LEU A 3 16.55 3.96 -10.43
N MET A 4 16.36 5.21 -10.02
CA MET A 4 15.97 6.28 -10.93
C MET A 4 17.01 6.48 -12.03
N GLY A 5 16.56 6.59 -13.29
CA GLY A 5 17.46 6.91 -14.41
C GLY A 5 18.39 5.77 -14.86
N CYS A 6 18.13 4.53 -14.44
CA CYS A 6 18.98 3.36 -14.76
C CYS A 6 18.67 2.72 -16.12
N ASN A 7 17.83 3.31 -16.96
CA ASN A 7 17.47 2.80 -18.30
C ASN A 7 16.98 1.33 -18.28
N ILE A 8 16.16 1.00 -17.28
CA ILE A 8 15.68 -0.36 -17.01
C ILE A 8 14.79 -0.90 -18.14
N GLY A 9 13.88 -0.07 -18.65
CA GLY A 9 12.87 -0.46 -19.63
C GLY A 9 11.93 -1.58 -19.16
N ASP A 10 11.13 -2.11 -20.08
CA ASP A 10 10.19 -3.20 -19.78
C ASP A 10 10.90 -4.52 -19.46
N GLY A 11 11.99 -4.81 -20.17
CA GLY A 11 12.80 -6.01 -19.94
C GLY A 11 13.41 -6.05 -18.54
N GLY A 12 13.96 -4.93 -18.05
CA GLY A 12 14.47 -4.84 -16.69
C GLY A 12 13.35 -4.86 -15.63
N SER A 13 12.17 -4.33 -15.96
CA SER A 13 11.00 -4.38 -15.06
C SER A 13 10.54 -5.81 -14.78
N ARG A 14 10.73 -6.74 -15.73
CA ARG A 14 10.52 -8.18 -15.52
C ARG A 14 11.45 -8.75 -14.44
N LEU A 15 12.72 -8.37 -14.42
CA LEU A 15 13.69 -8.81 -13.40
C LEU A 15 13.40 -8.17 -12.04
N ILE A 16 12.95 -6.92 -12.03
CA ILE A 16 12.49 -6.27 -10.80
C ILE A 16 11.26 -6.98 -10.25
N SER A 17 10.32 -7.39 -11.11
CA SER A 17 9.15 -8.17 -10.71
C SER A 17 9.55 -9.49 -10.02
N THR A 18 10.49 -10.25 -10.58
CA THR A 18 10.97 -11.50 -9.96
C THR A 18 11.68 -11.25 -8.62
N PHE A 19 12.46 -10.18 -8.53
CA PHE A 19 13.06 -9.74 -7.27
C PHE A 19 12.00 -9.36 -6.23
N LEU A 20 11.00 -8.56 -6.59
CA LEU A 20 9.93 -8.13 -5.67
C LEU A 20 9.09 -9.30 -5.17
N LYS A 21 8.84 -10.33 -5.98
CA LYS A 21 8.09 -11.53 -5.55
C LYS A 21 8.79 -12.32 -4.45
N THR A 22 10.11 -12.21 -4.33
CA THR A 22 10.91 -12.96 -3.35
C THR A 22 11.46 -12.09 -2.23
N ASN A 23 11.59 -10.78 -2.47
CA ASN A 23 12.09 -9.85 -1.48
C ASN A 23 11.02 -9.52 -0.43
N SER A 24 11.33 -9.79 0.84
CA SER A 24 10.45 -9.55 1.99
C SER A 24 10.95 -8.47 2.93
N THR A 25 11.84 -7.59 2.47
CA THR A 25 12.46 -6.56 3.33
C THR A 25 12.36 -5.16 2.74
N LEU A 26 12.24 -5.05 1.42
CA LEU A 26 12.15 -3.77 0.73
C LEU A 26 10.76 -3.17 0.93
N THR A 27 10.74 -1.94 1.41
CA THR A 27 9.52 -1.15 1.64
C THR A 27 9.33 -0.04 0.62
N THR A 28 10.42 0.51 0.08
CA THR A 28 10.38 1.63 -0.87
C THR A 28 11.21 1.34 -2.11
N LEU A 29 10.61 1.53 -3.28
CA LEU A 29 11.27 1.35 -4.58
C LEU A 29 11.01 2.58 -5.48
N SER A 30 12.09 3.19 -5.96
CA SER A 30 12.02 4.21 -7.00
C SER A 30 12.47 3.63 -8.35
N LEU A 31 11.56 3.68 -9.32
CA LEU A 31 11.74 3.31 -10.72
C LEU A 31 11.48 4.50 -11.66
N SER A 32 11.58 5.72 -11.15
CA SER A 32 11.36 6.92 -11.95
C SER A 32 12.37 7.06 -13.09
N ALA A 33 11.97 7.71 -14.20
CA ALA A 33 12.85 8.01 -15.34
C ALA A 33 13.56 6.78 -15.94
N ASN A 34 12.87 5.64 -16.08
CA ASN A 34 13.46 4.38 -16.52
C ASN A 34 12.97 3.87 -17.88
N LYS A 35 12.19 4.68 -18.61
CA LYS A 35 11.56 4.30 -19.89
C LYS A 35 10.72 3.02 -19.77
N ILE A 36 10.04 2.88 -18.63
CA ILE A 36 9.10 1.78 -18.39
C ILE A 36 7.79 2.13 -19.09
N GLY A 37 7.26 1.20 -19.87
CA GLY A 37 5.95 1.28 -20.50
C GLY A 37 4.92 0.38 -19.81
N ASP A 38 3.76 0.22 -20.45
CA ASP A 38 2.66 -0.58 -19.91
C ASP A 38 3.05 -2.03 -19.63
N ILE A 39 3.89 -2.62 -20.49
CA ILE A 39 4.37 -4.01 -20.32
C ILE A 39 5.21 -4.12 -19.05
N GLY A 40 6.17 -3.22 -18.84
CA GLY A 40 6.99 -3.20 -17.64
C GLY A 40 6.16 -2.97 -16.37
N VAL A 41 5.17 -2.08 -16.43
CA VAL A 41 4.22 -1.86 -15.34
C VAL A 41 3.41 -3.12 -15.03
N SER A 42 2.92 -3.84 -16.04
CA SER A 42 2.16 -5.08 -15.82
C SER A 42 2.98 -6.13 -15.06
N TYR A 43 4.28 -6.25 -15.34
CA TYR A 43 5.16 -7.12 -14.55
C TYR A 43 5.27 -6.68 -13.10
N ILE A 44 5.39 -5.37 -12.85
CA ILE A 44 5.45 -4.81 -11.50
C ILE A 44 4.12 -5.06 -10.76
N SER A 45 2.99 -4.87 -11.44
CA SER A 45 1.65 -5.16 -10.91
C SER A 45 1.48 -6.62 -10.49
N GLU A 46 1.95 -7.56 -11.30
CA GLU A 46 1.94 -8.99 -10.95
C GLU A 46 2.82 -9.31 -9.73
N ALA A 47 3.91 -8.58 -9.52
CA ALA A 47 4.69 -8.71 -8.30
C ALA A 47 3.96 -8.11 -7.09
N LEU A 48 3.26 -6.99 -7.25
CA LEU A 48 2.52 -6.33 -6.17
C LEU A 48 1.36 -7.17 -5.63
N LYS A 49 0.71 -7.98 -6.49
CA LYS A 49 -0.32 -8.93 -6.03
C LYS A 49 0.21 -9.94 -5.00
N ILE A 50 1.52 -10.22 -5.02
CA ILE A 50 2.18 -11.23 -4.18
C ILE A 50 2.99 -10.59 -3.05
N ASN A 51 3.69 -9.49 -3.35
CA ASN A 51 4.55 -8.82 -2.38
C ASN A 51 3.72 -8.14 -1.28
N SER A 52 4.09 -8.40 -0.03
CA SER A 52 3.40 -7.91 1.16
C SER A 52 4.27 -6.97 2.03
N THR A 53 5.33 -6.40 1.46
CA THR A 53 6.30 -5.57 2.19
C THR A 53 6.50 -4.19 1.60
N ILE A 54 6.36 -4.05 0.28
CA ILE A 54 6.43 -2.76 -0.40
C ILE A 54 5.24 -1.90 0.03
N SER A 55 5.56 -0.70 0.50
CA SER A 55 4.62 0.35 0.90
C SER A 55 4.67 1.57 -0.01
N THR A 56 5.76 1.79 -0.73
CA THR A 56 5.96 2.96 -1.60
C THR A 56 6.60 2.58 -2.94
N ILE A 57 5.97 2.96 -4.04
CA ILE A 57 6.52 2.86 -5.41
C ILE A 57 6.49 4.22 -6.10
N LEU A 58 7.62 4.59 -6.71
CA LEU A 58 7.76 5.78 -7.54
C LEU A 58 8.00 5.36 -8.99
N LEU A 59 7.11 5.75 -9.89
CA LEU A 59 7.13 5.49 -11.34
C LEU A 59 7.08 6.80 -12.15
N THR A 60 7.39 7.93 -11.54
CA THR A 60 7.34 9.25 -12.19
C THR A 60 8.32 9.34 -13.36
N THR A 61 8.03 10.21 -14.33
CA THR A 61 8.90 10.44 -15.50
C THR A 61 9.11 9.19 -16.37
N ASN A 62 8.16 8.24 -16.33
CA ASN A 62 8.06 7.14 -17.30
C ASN A 62 6.95 7.46 -18.31
N SER A 63 7.31 8.17 -19.38
CA SER A 63 6.37 8.73 -20.36
C SER A 63 5.62 7.70 -21.20
N GLN A 64 6.02 6.43 -21.14
CA GLN A 64 5.40 5.34 -21.91
C GLN A 64 4.30 4.60 -21.13
N ILE A 65 4.03 5.00 -19.88
CA ILE A 65 2.91 4.46 -19.11
C ILE A 65 1.63 5.15 -19.57
N THR A 66 0.72 4.36 -20.14
CA THR A 66 -0.60 4.80 -20.56
C THR A 66 -1.66 4.32 -19.57
N THR A 67 -2.92 4.59 -19.91
CA THR A 67 -4.10 4.12 -19.20
C THR A 67 -4.11 2.60 -18.99
N ASN A 68 -3.51 1.81 -19.89
CA ASN A 68 -3.42 0.35 -19.75
C ASN A 68 -2.47 -0.07 -18.61
N GLY A 69 -1.32 0.58 -18.48
CA GLY A 69 -0.41 0.37 -17.35
C GLY A 69 -1.07 0.77 -16.03
N VAL A 70 -1.78 1.91 -16.00
CA VAL A 70 -2.52 2.34 -14.80
C VAL A 70 -3.60 1.33 -14.40
N ARG A 71 -4.36 0.79 -15.37
CA ARG A 71 -5.34 -0.28 -15.12
C ARG A 71 -4.69 -1.50 -14.48
N SER A 72 -3.53 -1.91 -14.97
CA SER A 72 -2.77 -3.05 -14.41
C SER A 72 -2.39 -2.80 -12.95
N ILE A 73 -2.02 -1.57 -12.57
CA ILE A 73 -1.74 -1.22 -11.17
C ILE A 73 -3.01 -1.26 -10.34
N LEU A 74 -4.12 -0.74 -10.85
CA LEU A 74 -5.41 -0.76 -10.15
C LEU A 74 -5.87 -2.19 -9.86
N GLU A 75 -5.74 -3.10 -10.82
CA GLU A 75 -6.02 -4.53 -10.62
C GLU A 75 -5.14 -5.13 -9.52
N ALA A 76 -3.86 -4.78 -9.48
CA ALA A 76 -2.97 -5.24 -8.41
C ALA A 76 -3.37 -4.69 -7.03
N LEU A 77 -3.81 -3.43 -6.97
CA LEU A 77 -4.29 -2.78 -5.75
C LEU A 77 -5.57 -3.39 -5.16
N GLN A 78 -6.33 -4.17 -5.93
CA GLN A 78 -7.47 -4.92 -5.40
C GLN A 78 -7.03 -6.08 -4.49
N PHE A 79 -5.80 -6.60 -4.69
CA PHE A 79 -5.25 -7.70 -3.91
C PHE A 79 -4.17 -7.24 -2.92
N ASN A 80 -3.43 -6.19 -3.28
CA ASN A 80 -2.35 -5.68 -2.46
C ASN A 80 -2.89 -4.78 -1.33
N THR A 81 -2.58 -5.15 -0.08
CA THR A 81 -3.02 -4.43 1.13
C THR A 81 -1.90 -3.64 1.81
N THR A 82 -0.73 -3.53 1.18
CA THR A 82 0.48 -2.96 1.80
C THR A 82 0.97 -1.69 1.14
N LEU A 83 0.71 -1.51 -0.16
CA LEU A 83 1.09 -0.32 -0.91
C LEU A 83 0.24 0.86 -0.44
N THR A 84 0.88 1.82 0.20
CA THR A 84 0.26 3.03 0.74
C THR A 84 0.53 4.26 -0.13
N GLU A 85 1.60 4.22 -0.93
CA GLU A 85 2.04 5.35 -1.73
C GLU A 85 2.45 4.90 -3.13
N LEU A 86 1.84 5.53 -4.13
CA LEU A 86 2.16 5.34 -5.53
C LEU A 86 2.29 6.71 -6.16
N GLN A 87 3.43 6.98 -6.80
CA GLN A 87 3.61 8.15 -7.64
C GLN A 87 3.79 7.73 -9.08
N LEU A 88 2.98 8.29 -9.97
CA LEU A 88 3.05 8.05 -11.41
C LEU A 88 2.84 9.37 -12.15
N THR A 89 3.44 9.51 -13.32
CA THR A 89 3.17 10.63 -14.23
C THR A 89 2.05 10.20 -15.16
N PHE A 90 0.81 10.55 -14.82
CA PHE A 90 -0.37 10.24 -15.60
C PHE A 90 -1.32 11.43 -15.61
N TYR A 91 -1.87 11.74 -16.77
CA TYR A 91 -2.62 12.97 -17.01
C TYR A 91 -4.14 12.77 -17.05
N GLU A 92 -4.60 11.54 -17.15
CA GLU A 92 -6.02 11.23 -17.16
C GLU A 92 -6.52 11.01 -15.71
N THR A 93 -7.75 11.48 -15.44
CA THR A 93 -8.30 11.51 -14.09
C THR A 93 -9.18 10.30 -13.76
N THR A 94 -9.55 9.52 -14.77
CA THR A 94 -10.52 8.41 -14.71
C THR A 94 -10.25 7.43 -13.57
N TYR A 95 -8.98 7.08 -13.31
CA TYR A 95 -8.60 6.09 -12.31
C TYR A 95 -8.08 6.69 -10.99
N LEU A 96 -7.96 8.01 -10.90
CA LEU A 96 -7.35 8.66 -9.73
C LEU A 96 -8.17 8.42 -8.46
N SER A 97 -9.50 8.47 -8.54
CA SER A 97 -10.39 8.22 -7.40
C SER A 97 -10.26 6.78 -6.89
N SER A 98 -10.26 5.80 -7.79
CA SER A 98 -10.12 4.38 -7.44
C SER A 98 -8.74 4.08 -6.83
N ILE A 99 -7.67 4.61 -7.43
CA ILE A 99 -6.31 4.49 -6.87
C ILE A 99 -6.25 5.13 -5.49
N TRP A 100 -6.77 6.36 -5.35
CA TRP A 100 -6.79 7.06 -4.07
C TRP A 100 -7.55 6.27 -3.00
N HIS A 101 -8.69 5.67 -3.35
CA HIS A 101 -9.47 4.84 -2.44
C HIS A 101 -8.67 3.62 -1.98
N CYS A 102 -8.08 2.84 -2.90
CA CYS A 102 -7.27 1.67 -2.55
C CYS A 102 -6.08 2.04 -1.65
N LEU A 103 -5.31 3.07 -2.01
CA LEU A 103 -4.16 3.51 -1.21
C LEU A 103 -4.58 4.04 0.17
N SER A 104 -5.72 4.73 0.25
CA SER A 104 -6.25 5.24 1.52
C SER A 104 -6.69 4.09 2.43
N SER A 105 -7.38 3.09 1.89
CA SER A 105 -7.71 1.85 2.62
C SER A 105 -6.47 1.13 3.13
N ASN A 106 -5.41 1.03 2.31
CA ASN A 106 -4.14 0.44 2.72
C ASN A 106 -3.44 1.27 3.81
N LYS A 107 -3.45 2.61 3.72
CA LYS A 107 -2.92 3.50 4.79
C LYS A 107 -3.66 3.27 6.10
N ILE A 108 -4.98 3.13 6.05
CA ILE A 108 -5.79 2.87 7.24
C ILE A 108 -5.42 1.49 7.82
N ALA A 109 -5.40 0.43 7.00
CA ALA A 109 -5.00 -0.91 7.42
C ALA A 109 -3.60 -0.94 8.06
N TYR A 110 -2.64 -0.20 7.49
CA TYR A 110 -1.30 -0.03 8.04
C TYR A 110 -1.33 0.56 9.46
N LYS A 111 -2.12 1.62 9.70
CA LYS A 111 -2.24 2.21 11.05
C LYS A 111 -2.68 1.16 12.06
N TYR A 112 -3.67 0.33 11.75
CA TYR A 112 -4.16 -0.69 12.68
C TYR A 112 -3.16 -1.83 12.88
N ARG A 113 -2.60 -2.40 11.80
CA ARG A 113 -1.63 -3.51 11.87
C ARG A 113 -0.38 -3.19 12.69
N HIS A 114 0.09 -1.94 12.64
CA HIS A 114 1.31 -1.50 13.32
C HIS A 114 1.08 -0.81 14.66
N TRP A 115 -0.16 -0.78 15.15
CA TRP A 115 -0.44 -0.28 16.50
C TRP A 115 0.26 -1.18 17.54
N PRO A 116 0.89 -0.64 18.59
CA PRO A 116 0.84 0.75 19.07
C PRO A 116 1.85 1.73 18.43
N LYS A 117 2.79 1.26 17.60
CA LYS A 117 3.84 2.14 17.02
C LYS A 117 3.25 3.23 16.10
N SER A 118 2.13 2.94 15.48
CA SER A 118 1.36 3.85 14.62
C SER A 118 0.43 4.81 15.37
N HIS A 119 0.39 4.80 16.72
CA HIS A 119 -0.58 5.58 17.50
C HIS A 119 -0.67 7.07 17.10
N LYS A 120 0.47 7.69 16.77
CA LYS A 120 0.53 9.09 16.31
C LYS A 120 -0.18 9.37 14.97
N LEU A 121 -0.49 8.34 14.18
CA LEU A 121 -1.14 8.45 12.87
C LEU A 121 -2.68 8.47 12.95
N PHE A 122 -3.23 8.21 14.14
CA PHE A 122 -4.66 8.26 14.41
C PHE A 122 -5.10 9.68 14.75
N SER A 123 -6.36 10.01 14.48
CA SER A 123 -7.01 11.24 14.95
C SER A 123 -7.08 11.26 16.47
N LYS A 124 -7.22 12.45 17.07
CA LYS A 124 -7.38 12.60 18.53
C LYS A 124 -8.58 11.81 19.08
N LYS A 125 -9.67 11.74 18.31
CA LYS A 125 -10.85 10.94 18.67
C LYS A 125 -10.53 9.45 18.70
N GLU A 126 -9.88 8.93 17.66
CA GLU A 126 -9.45 7.53 17.62
C GLU A 126 -8.48 7.22 18.75
N GLN A 127 -7.44 8.04 18.96
CA GLN A 127 -6.47 7.86 20.05
C GLN A 127 -7.15 7.69 21.41
N LYS A 128 -8.15 8.53 21.71
CA LYS A 128 -8.93 8.44 22.95
C LYS A 128 -9.70 7.11 23.08
N ILE A 129 -10.35 6.66 22.00
CA ILE A 129 -11.06 5.36 21.98
C ILE A 129 -10.07 4.22 22.24
N PHE A 130 -8.89 4.25 21.62
CA PHE A 130 -7.83 3.26 21.85
C PHE A 130 -7.38 3.25 23.32
N GLU A 131 -7.16 4.42 23.92
CA GLU A 131 -6.78 4.54 25.32
C GLU A 131 -7.85 3.95 26.25
N GLU A 132 -9.12 4.25 26.02
CA GLU A 132 -10.26 3.71 26.79
C GLU A 132 -10.35 2.18 26.65
N LEU A 133 -10.24 1.63 25.43
CA LEU A 133 -10.23 0.19 25.19
C LEU A 133 -9.05 -0.51 25.89
N MET A 134 -7.88 0.13 25.90
CA MET A 134 -6.70 -0.41 26.57
C MET A 134 -6.87 -0.52 28.08
N LEU A 135 -7.53 0.46 28.71
CA LEU A 135 -7.87 0.38 30.14
C LEU A 135 -8.78 -0.81 30.44
N ILE A 136 -9.80 -1.05 29.59
CA ILE A 136 -10.69 -2.20 29.71
C ILE A 136 -9.90 -3.50 29.57
N PHE A 137 -9.05 -3.62 28.56
CA PHE A 137 -8.26 -4.83 28.34
C PHE A 137 -7.33 -5.14 29.52
N ILE A 138 -6.69 -4.12 30.10
CA ILE A 138 -5.88 -4.28 31.31
C ILE A 138 -6.75 -4.72 32.49
N GLN A 139 -7.91 -4.08 32.71
CA GLN A 139 -8.83 -4.41 33.80
C GLN A 139 -9.29 -5.88 33.75
N TYR A 140 -9.56 -6.41 32.56
CA TYR A 140 -10.00 -7.79 32.37
C TYR A 140 -8.84 -8.77 32.10
N SER A 141 -7.59 -8.34 32.27
CA SER A 141 -6.38 -9.17 32.03
C SER A 141 -6.36 -9.81 30.64
N ILE A 142 -6.85 -9.11 29.62
CA ILE A 142 -6.85 -9.59 28.24
C ILE A 142 -5.41 -9.60 27.72
N PRO A 143 -4.92 -10.74 27.20
CA PRO A 143 -3.61 -10.85 26.59
C PRO A 143 -3.40 -9.85 25.45
N ARG A 144 -2.19 -9.31 25.34
CA ARG A 144 -1.85 -8.22 24.40
C ARG A 144 -2.13 -8.60 22.94
N ASP A 145 -1.88 -9.84 22.57
CA ASP A 145 -2.16 -10.40 21.25
C ASP A 145 -3.66 -10.36 20.92
N LEU A 146 -4.53 -10.70 21.88
CA LEU A 146 -5.97 -10.59 21.73
C LEU A 146 -6.45 -9.13 21.70
N SER A 147 -5.85 -8.24 22.50
CA SER A 147 -6.14 -6.81 22.45
C SER A 147 -5.90 -6.21 21.06
N VAL A 148 -4.77 -6.55 20.44
CA VAL A 148 -4.43 -6.12 19.07
C VAL A 148 -5.41 -6.71 18.06
N TYR A 149 -5.80 -7.97 18.22
CA TYR A 149 -6.79 -8.61 17.36
C TYR A 149 -8.16 -7.92 17.45
N PHE A 150 -8.69 -7.69 18.66
CA PHE A 150 -9.97 -7.02 18.86
C PHE A 150 -10.00 -5.63 18.27
N ILE A 151 -8.95 -4.83 18.51
CA ILE A 151 -8.79 -3.52 17.88
C ILE A 151 -8.83 -3.64 16.36
N THR A 152 -8.05 -4.56 15.78
CA THR A 152 -7.97 -4.71 14.32
C THR A 152 -9.35 -5.03 13.73
N VAL A 153 -10.09 -5.95 14.37
CA VAL A 153 -11.43 -6.36 13.94
C VAL A 153 -12.45 -5.22 14.11
N LEU A 154 -12.54 -4.62 15.29
CA LEU A 154 -13.50 -3.54 15.59
C LEU A 154 -13.39 -2.38 14.59
N PHE A 155 -12.16 -2.02 14.24
CA PHE A 155 -11.94 -0.90 13.34
C PHE A 155 -11.95 -1.27 11.85
N GLN A 156 -11.68 -2.54 11.48
CA GLN A 156 -12.00 -3.01 10.13
C GLN A 156 -13.52 -2.94 9.85
N PHE A 157 -14.37 -3.30 10.83
CA PHE A 157 -15.82 -3.18 10.70
C PHE A 157 -16.30 -1.73 10.56
N SER A 158 -15.62 -0.78 11.20
CA SER A 158 -15.96 0.64 11.07
C SER A 158 -15.70 1.20 9.66
N ILE A 159 -14.81 0.59 8.88
CA ILE A 159 -14.53 0.96 7.48
C ILE A 159 -15.66 0.45 6.57
N SER A 160 -16.13 -0.78 6.79
CA SER A 160 -17.23 -1.40 6.03
C SER A 160 -18.52 -0.58 6.07
N PHE A 161 -18.75 0.14 7.18
CA PHE A 161 -19.95 0.97 7.37
C PHE A 161 -19.81 2.42 6.87
N GLN A 162 -18.60 2.92 6.63
CA GLN A 162 -18.39 4.26 6.06
C GLN A 162 -18.38 4.28 4.52
N LEU A 163 -18.38 3.10 3.89
CA LEU A 163 -18.38 2.91 2.44
C LEU A 163 -19.75 2.48 1.86
N ASN A 164 -20.79 2.43 2.68
CA ASN A 164 -22.20 2.22 2.29
C ASN A 164 -23.02 3.48 2.57
#